data_AF-A0A2P8W786-F1
#
_entry.id   AF-A0A2P8W786-F1
#
_cell.length_a   1.000
_cell.length_b   1.000
_cell.length_c   1.000
_cell.angle_alpha   90.00
_cell.angle_beta   90.00
_cell.angle_gamma   90.00
#
_symmetry.space_group_name_H-M   'P 1'
#
loop_
_entity.id
_entity.type
_entity.pdbx_description
1 polymer ?
#
loop_
_entity_poly.entity_id
_entity_poly.type
_entity_poly.pdbx_seq_one_letter_code
_entity_poly.pdbx_strand_id
1 'polypeptide(L)'
;MGTAIGGIAGGPVGAVIGAAVGAVAGGLANEGMTTGHADPALEEKYWRDNYRQRPYARPDYGYDDYGPAYRTGYEGYHRYSSQGLNFSQAEPHLRRDYDRHNRSGRLAWDQAKHAIQDAWQRLQSTVTDDSQRHRR
;
A
#
# COMPACT_ATOMS: atom_id res chain seq x y z
N MET A 1 -13.40 43.73 6.09
CA MET A 1 -13.42 43.59 4.63
C MET A 1 -12.01 43.27 4.15
N GLY A 2 -11.76 42.02 3.78
CA GLY A 2 -10.51 41.58 3.15
C GLY A 2 -10.89 40.44 2.22
N THR A 3 -11.03 40.74 0.94
CA THR A 3 -11.47 39.81 -0.11
C THR A 3 -10.31 38.93 -0.53
N ALA A 4 -10.43 37.61 -0.31
CA ALA A 4 -9.55 36.64 -0.96
C ALA A 4 -10.12 36.35 -2.35
N ILE A 5 -9.48 36.91 -3.37
CA ILE A 5 -9.64 36.50 -4.76
C ILE A 5 -8.24 36.21 -5.31
N GLY A 6 -8.09 35.00 -5.86
CA GLY A 6 -6.91 34.54 -6.60
C GLY A 6 -6.47 33.16 -6.13
N GLY A 7 -6.59 32.07 -6.89
CA GLY A 7 -7.08 31.93 -8.25
C GLY A 7 -7.29 30.44 -8.58
N ILE A 8 -8.12 30.19 -9.60
CA ILE A 8 -8.27 28.88 -10.24
C ILE A 8 -7.48 28.99 -11.56
N ALA A 9 -6.45 28.18 -11.75
CA ALA A 9 -5.77 27.96 -13.03
C ALA A 9 -4.99 26.63 -12.97
N GLY A 10 -5.09 25.81 -14.02
CA GLY A 10 -4.88 24.35 -13.95
C GLY A 10 -3.46 23.78 -14.05
N GLY A 11 -3.35 22.52 -13.58
CA GLY A 11 -2.35 21.48 -13.94
C GLY A 11 -1.08 21.40 -13.07
N PRO A 12 -0.38 20.24 -12.91
CA PRO A 12 -0.58 18.90 -13.49
C PRO A 12 -0.97 17.81 -12.45
N VAL A 13 -1.10 16.55 -12.89
CA VAL A 13 -1.25 15.35 -12.05
C VAL A 13 -0.24 15.37 -10.90
N GLY A 14 -0.72 15.50 -9.67
CA GLY A 14 0.13 15.65 -8.49
C GLY A 14 -0.70 15.75 -7.23
N ALA A 15 -1.36 14.65 -6.86
CA ALA A 15 -2.01 14.55 -5.55
C ALA A 15 -0.91 14.55 -4.49
N VAL A 16 -0.87 15.65 -3.74
CA VAL A 16 -0.09 15.95 -2.55
C VAL A 16 0.22 14.70 -1.73
N ILE A 17 1.49 14.27 -1.73
CA ILE A 17 2.02 13.41 -0.67
C ILE A 17 2.59 14.36 0.38
N GLY A 18 1.86 14.57 1.46
CA GLY A 18 2.35 15.30 2.63
C GLY A 18 1.27 15.84 3.57
N ALA A 19 1.43 15.51 4.86
CA ALA A 19 0.68 15.92 6.06
C ALA A 19 -0.59 15.08 6.35
N ALA A 20 -0.73 14.40 7.50
CA ALA A 20 -0.31 14.82 8.84
C ALA A 20 0.29 13.68 9.70
N VAL A 21 1.45 13.96 10.30
CA VAL A 21 1.73 13.47 11.66
C VAL A 21 1.08 14.49 12.59
N GLY A 22 0.08 14.07 13.37
CA GLY A 22 -0.66 14.93 14.28
C GLY A 22 -0.98 14.18 15.56
N ALA A 23 -0.55 14.74 16.69
CA ALA A 23 -0.86 14.26 18.03
C ALA A 23 -2.35 13.97 18.19
N VAL A 24 -2.71 12.78 18.67
CA VAL A 24 -4.03 12.57 19.27
C VAL A 24 -4.04 13.17 20.66
N ALA A 25 -4.21 14.49 20.70
CA ALA A 25 -4.95 15.12 21.78
C ALA A 25 -6.41 14.63 21.65
N GLY A 26 -6.95 14.12 22.76
CA GLY A 26 -8.22 13.40 22.78
C GLY A 26 -9.41 14.19 22.25
N GLY A 27 -10.35 13.48 21.63
CA GLY A 27 -11.66 14.00 21.31
C GLY A 27 -12.33 13.28 20.15
N LEU A 28 -13.30 12.43 20.49
CA LEU A 28 -14.32 11.82 19.63
C LEU A 28 -13.88 10.59 18.83
N ALA A 29 -14.19 9.44 19.43
CA ALA A 29 -14.29 8.15 18.79
C ALA A 29 -15.30 8.21 17.64
N ASN A 30 -14.84 7.88 16.43
CA ASN A 30 -15.64 7.17 15.43
C ASN A 30 -14.76 6.02 14.93
N GLU A 31 -15.36 4.85 14.93
CA GLU A 31 -14.76 3.52 14.80
C GLU A 31 -13.84 3.39 13.56
N GLY A 32 -12.61 2.87 13.75
CA GLY A 32 -11.84 2.30 12.64
C GLY A 32 -10.33 2.57 12.55
N MET A 33 -9.70 3.32 13.46
CA MET A 33 -8.27 3.65 13.31
C MET A 33 -7.43 3.05 14.43
N THR A 34 -7.03 1.78 14.26
CA THR A 34 -6.00 1.18 15.09
C THR A 34 -4.63 1.66 14.62
N THR A 35 -4.04 2.53 15.44
CA THR A 35 -2.64 2.89 15.54
C THR A 35 -1.66 1.79 15.07
N GLY A 36 -0.72 2.13 14.18
CA GLY A 36 0.54 1.39 13.99
C GLY A 36 0.55 0.26 12.94
N HIS A 37 -0.57 -0.06 12.32
CA HIS A 37 -0.66 -1.05 11.24
C HIS A 37 -1.22 -0.37 9.99
N ALA A 38 -0.66 -0.65 8.81
CA ALA A 38 -1.22 -0.12 7.57
C ALA A 38 -2.67 -0.60 7.46
N ASP A 39 -3.61 0.34 7.44
CA ASP A 39 -5.04 0.02 7.37
C ASP A 39 -5.31 -0.74 6.05
N PRO A 40 -5.83 -1.98 6.11
CA PRO A 40 -6.11 -2.77 4.91
C PRO A 40 -7.02 -2.04 3.91
N ALA A 41 -7.95 -1.20 4.38
CA ALA A 41 -8.84 -0.43 3.52
C ALA A 41 -8.12 0.72 2.81
N LEU A 42 -7.16 1.36 3.49
CA LEU A 42 -6.32 2.40 2.88
C LEU A 42 -5.37 1.81 1.83
N GLU A 43 -4.75 0.68 2.12
CA GLU A 43 -3.90 -0.02 1.16
C GLU A 43 -4.71 -0.50 -0.04
N GLU A 44 -5.86 -1.15 0.17
CA GLU A 44 -6.75 -1.55 -0.93
C GLU A 44 -7.16 -0.35 -1.79
N LYS A 45 -7.57 0.77 -1.18
CA LYS A 45 -7.93 1.98 -1.93
C LYS A 45 -6.75 2.51 -2.74
N TYR A 46 -5.57 2.61 -2.12
CA TYR A 46 -4.36 3.07 -2.81
C TYR A 46 -4.04 2.19 -4.02
N TRP A 47 -4.02 0.87 -3.85
CA TRP A 47 -3.72 -0.05 -4.94
C TRP A 47 -4.79 -0.03 -6.03
N ARG A 48 -6.07 0.13 -5.68
CA ARG A 48 -7.17 0.29 -6.63
C ARG A 48 -7.00 1.50 -7.55
N ASP A 49 -6.53 2.61 -6.99
CA ASP A 49 -6.34 3.86 -7.74
C ASP A 49 -5.00 3.88 -8.52
N ASN A 50 -3.98 3.14 -8.04
CA ASN A 50 -2.60 3.23 -8.56
C ASN A 50 -2.14 2.03 -9.40
N TYR A 51 -2.79 0.86 -9.35
CA TYR A 51 -2.29 -0.36 -10.02
C TYR A 51 -2.05 -0.16 -11.51
N ARG A 52 -2.91 0.60 -12.21
CA ARG A 52 -2.81 0.84 -13.66
C ARG A 52 -1.56 1.61 -14.08
N GLN A 53 -0.96 2.36 -13.16
CA GLN A 53 0.25 3.13 -13.43
C GLN A 53 1.52 2.29 -13.28
N ARG A 54 1.39 1.04 -12.84
CA ARG A 54 2.52 0.17 -12.58
C ARG A 54 3.04 -0.44 -13.88
N PRO A 55 4.37 -0.56 -14.05
CA PRO A 55 4.96 -1.06 -15.30
C PRO A 55 4.62 -2.53 -15.57
N TYR A 56 4.26 -3.29 -14.53
CA TYR A 56 3.84 -4.69 -14.63
C TYR A 56 2.32 -4.86 -14.81
N ALA A 57 1.55 -3.77 -14.76
CA ALA A 57 0.10 -3.84 -14.94
C ALA A 57 -0.24 -4.03 -16.41
N ARG A 58 -0.95 -5.12 -16.72
CA ARG A 58 -1.41 -5.40 -18.08
C ARG A 58 -2.85 -4.92 -18.24
N PRO A 59 -3.22 -4.37 -19.41
CA PRO A 59 -4.58 -3.87 -19.65
C PRO A 59 -5.65 -4.96 -19.63
N ASP A 60 -5.27 -6.22 -19.84
CA ASP A 60 -6.17 -7.38 -19.84
C ASP A 60 -6.65 -7.78 -18.43
N TYR A 61 -5.99 -7.28 -17.38
CA TYR A 61 -6.27 -7.60 -15.98
C TYR A 61 -6.77 -6.38 -15.22
N GLY A 62 -7.85 -6.56 -14.48
CA GLY A 62 -8.44 -5.52 -13.65
C GLY A 62 -7.85 -5.50 -12.25
N TYR A 63 -8.33 -4.57 -11.43
CA TYR A 63 -7.99 -4.56 -10.01
C TYR A 63 -8.43 -5.84 -9.30
N ASP A 64 -9.53 -6.47 -9.71
CA ASP A 64 -10.00 -7.72 -9.12
C ASP A 64 -8.97 -8.86 -9.26
N ASP A 65 -8.23 -8.88 -10.38
CA ASP A 65 -7.16 -9.85 -10.62
C ASP A 65 -5.89 -9.55 -9.81
N TYR A 66 -5.55 -8.26 -9.65
CA TYR A 66 -4.35 -7.82 -8.92
C TYR A 66 -4.57 -7.65 -7.41
N GLY A 67 -5.81 -7.47 -6.96
CA GLY A 67 -6.20 -7.23 -5.57
C GLY A 67 -5.71 -8.32 -4.63
N PRO A 68 -5.92 -9.62 -4.95
CA PRO A 68 -5.38 -10.73 -4.17
C PRO A 68 -3.84 -10.72 -4.07
N ALA A 69 -3.15 -10.21 -5.10
CA ALA A 69 -1.70 -10.09 -5.10
C ALA A 69 -1.25 -8.99 -4.13
N TYR A 70 -1.82 -7.79 -4.22
CA TYR A 70 -1.50 -6.70 -3.28
C TYR A 70 -1.80 -7.10 -1.83
N ARG A 71 -2.94 -7.77 -1.60
CA ARG A 71 -3.31 -8.33 -0.30
C ARG A 71 -2.27 -9.27 0.26
N THR A 72 -1.82 -10.23 -0.55
CA THR A 72 -0.77 -11.16 -0.14
C THR A 72 0.53 -10.43 0.19
N GLY A 73 0.86 -9.35 -0.52
CA GLY A 73 2.04 -8.53 -0.26
C GLY A 73 2.01 -7.81 1.10
N TYR A 74 0.95 -7.04 1.37
CA TYR A 74 0.88 -6.28 2.64
C TYR A 74 0.65 -7.18 3.85
N GLU A 75 -0.22 -8.20 3.76
CA GLU A 75 -0.43 -9.16 4.86
C GLU A 75 0.84 -9.97 5.13
N GLY A 76 1.50 -10.39 4.05
CA GLY A 76 2.78 -11.07 4.11
C GLY A 76 3.87 -10.24 4.77
N TYR A 77 3.95 -8.94 4.47
CA TYR A 77 4.89 -8.03 5.13
C TYR A 77 4.71 -8.02 6.63
N HIS A 78 3.48 -7.83 7.13
CA HIS A 78 3.22 -7.85 8.57
C HIS A 78 3.59 -9.19 9.22
N ARG A 79 3.35 -10.30 8.52
CA ARG A 79 3.61 -11.65 9.02
C ARG A 79 5.10 -12.02 9.06
N TYR A 80 5.83 -11.71 7.99
CA TYR A 80 7.21 -12.17 7.80
C TYR A 80 8.24 -11.11 8.22
N SER A 81 7.93 -9.81 8.04
CA SER A 81 8.82 -8.74 8.52
C SER A 81 8.92 -8.72 10.05
N SER A 82 7.85 -9.09 10.77
CA SER A 82 7.89 -9.24 12.24
C SER A 82 8.81 -10.38 12.70
N GLN A 83 9.11 -11.33 11.82
CA GLN A 83 10.09 -12.40 12.03
C GLN A 83 11.50 -12.01 11.56
N GLY A 84 11.69 -10.79 11.04
CA GLY A 84 12.96 -10.32 10.50
C GLY A 84 13.29 -10.85 9.09
N LEU A 85 12.32 -11.46 8.40
CA LEU A 85 12.53 -11.93 7.03
C LEU A 85 12.46 -10.77 6.05
N ASN A 86 13.37 -10.77 5.07
CA ASN A 86 13.29 -9.89 3.92
C ASN A 86 12.39 -10.49 2.81
N PHE A 87 12.07 -9.69 1.79
CA PHE A 87 11.22 -10.14 0.67
C PHE A 87 11.74 -11.41 0.02
N SER A 88 13.05 -11.55 -0.23
CA SER A 88 13.61 -12.74 -0.89
C SER A 88 13.43 -14.01 -0.04
N GLN A 89 13.52 -13.90 1.28
CA GLN A 89 13.26 -15.01 2.20
C GLN A 89 11.77 -15.32 2.33
N ALA A 90 10.92 -14.30 2.31
CA ALA A 90 9.48 -14.44 2.39
C ALA A 90 8.84 -14.89 1.06
N GLU A 91 9.46 -14.61 -0.10
CA GLU A 91 8.97 -14.90 -1.44
C GLU A 91 8.41 -16.31 -1.63
N PRO A 92 9.13 -17.40 -1.26
CA PRO A 92 8.58 -18.76 -1.40
C PRO A 92 7.35 -19.01 -0.52
N HIS A 93 7.26 -18.34 0.63
CA HIS A 93 6.08 -18.41 1.49
C HIS A 93 4.90 -17.62 0.91
N LEU A 94 5.17 -16.39 0.43
CA LEU A 94 4.21 -15.53 -0.26
C LEU A 94 3.64 -16.20 -1.50
N ARG A 95 4.48 -16.90 -2.27
CA ARG A 95 4.03 -17.71 -3.42
C ARG A 95 3.00 -18.74 -3.03
N ARG A 96 3.28 -19.48 -1.97
CA ARG A 96 2.43 -20.57 -1.52
C ARG A 96 1.12 -20.04 -0.94
N ASP A 97 1.17 -18.90 -0.25
CA ASP A 97 -0.03 -18.24 0.26
C ASP A 97 -0.86 -17.61 -0.88
N TYR A 98 -0.22 -16.98 -1.87
CA TYR A 98 -0.89 -16.47 -3.06
C TYR A 98 -1.58 -17.60 -3.83
N ASP A 99 -0.87 -18.68 -4.13
CA ASP A 99 -1.42 -19.84 -4.85
C ASP A 99 -2.62 -20.44 -4.11
N ARG A 100 -2.55 -20.52 -2.78
CA ARG A 100 -3.65 -21.02 -1.94
C ARG A 100 -4.90 -20.16 -2.03
N HIS A 101 -4.75 -18.83 -1.99
CA HIS A 101 -5.89 -17.91 -2.01
C HIS A 101 -6.37 -17.59 -3.43
N ASN A 102 -5.51 -17.75 -4.43
CA ASN A 102 -5.75 -17.38 -5.84
C ASN A 102 -5.82 -18.61 -6.77
N ARG A 103 -6.26 -19.78 -6.27
CA ARG A 103 -6.33 -21.03 -7.07
C ARG A 103 -7.14 -20.91 -8.36
N SER A 104 -8.16 -20.06 -8.36
CA SER A 104 -9.04 -19.82 -9.52
C SER A 104 -8.78 -18.49 -10.21
N GLY A 105 -7.75 -17.75 -9.78
CA GLY A 105 -7.47 -16.42 -10.30
C GLY A 105 -6.84 -16.46 -11.69
N ARG A 106 -7.13 -15.45 -12.51
CA ARG A 106 -6.58 -15.33 -13.87
C ARG A 106 -5.13 -14.86 -13.90
N LEU A 107 -4.65 -14.31 -12.79
CA LEU A 107 -3.29 -13.76 -12.65
C LEU A 107 -2.32 -14.83 -12.14
N ALA A 108 -1.34 -15.19 -12.97
CA ALA A 108 -0.30 -16.15 -12.61
C ALA A 108 0.72 -15.56 -11.62
N TRP A 109 1.41 -16.43 -10.88
CA TRP A 109 2.44 -16.04 -9.91
C TRP A 109 3.49 -15.08 -10.48
N ASP A 110 4.00 -15.31 -11.70
CA ASP A 110 5.02 -14.45 -12.30
C ASP A 110 4.57 -12.99 -12.43
N GLN A 111 3.29 -12.75 -12.72
CA GLN A 111 2.70 -11.41 -12.79
C GLN A 111 2.40 -10.88 -11.39
N ALA A 112 1.84 -11.74 -10.53
CA ALA A 112 1.46 -11.39 -9.17
C ALA A 112 2.66 -11.03 -8.29
N LYS A 113 3.81 -11.70 -8.48
CA LYS A 113 5.06 -11.45 -7.74
C LYS A 113 5.45 -9.98 -7.77
N HIS A 114 5.34 -9.34 -8.93
CA HIS A 114 5.66 -7.92 -9.07
C HIS A 114 4.74 -7.03 -8.25
N ALA A 115 3.43 -7.31 -8.25
CA ALA A 115 2.45 -6.60 -7.42
C ALA A 115 2.66 -6.84 -5.92
N ILE A 116 2.92 -8.09 -5.52
CA ILE A 116 3.22 -8.48 -4.13
C ILE A 116 4.48 -7.77 -3.65
N GLN A 117 5.52 -7.73 -4.47
CA GLN A 117 6.78 -7.07 -4.16
C GLN A 117 6.59 -5.55 -3.98
N ASP A 118 5.80 -4.91 -4.83
CA ASP A 118 5.56 -3.46 -4.76
C ASP A 118 4.79 -3.10 -3.47
N ALA A 119 3.78 -3.90 -3.10
CA ALA A 119 3.10 -3.78 -1.80
C ALA A 119 4.05 -3.95 -0.61
N TRP A 120 4.92 -4.96 -0.66
CA TRP A 120 5.92 -5.19 0.39
C TRP A 120 6.89 -4.01 0.52
N GLN A 121 7.46 -3.55 -0.61
CA GLN A 121 8.45 -2.48 -0.63
C GLN A 121 7.88 -1.14 -0.15
N ARG A 122 6.61 -0.87 -0.48
CA ARG A 122 5.89 0.32 0.02
C ARG A 122 5.86 0.34 1.55
N LEU A 123 5.45 -0.76 2.19
CA LEU A 123 5.41 -0.84 3.64
C LEU A 123 6.79 -0.79 4.28
N GLN A 124 7.77 -1.48 3.67
CA GLN A 124 9.16 -1.42 4.12
C GLN A 124 9.71 0.01 4.10
N SER A 125 9.38 0.78 3.06
CA SER A 125 9.80 2.18 2.93
C SER A 125 9.11 3.06 3.98
N THR A 126 7.81 2.85 4.24
CA THR A 126 7.08 3.58 5.28
C THR A 126 7.67 3.36 6.68
N VAL A 127 8.01 2.11 7.03
CA VAL A 127 8.64 1.78 8.32
C VAL A 127 10.04 2.39 8.42
N THR A 128 10.80 2.38 7.31
CA THR A 128 12.15 2.96 7.31
C THR A 128 12.13 4.48 7.45
N ASP A 129 11.17 5.19 6.82
CA ASP A 129 11.02 6.65 6.95
C ASP A 129 10.75 7.11 8.39
N ASP A 130 9.86 6.40 9.10
CA ASP A 130 9.52 6.69 10.50
C ASP A 130 10.75 6.60 11.42
N SER A 131 11.56 5.55 11.23
CA SER A 131 12.78 5.33 12.02
C SER A 131 13.85 6.43 11.86
N GLN A 132 13.83 7.17 10.74
CA GLN A 132 14.76 8.26 10.45
C GLN A 132 14.30 9.62 11.00
N ARG A 133 12.99 9.82 11.16
CA ARG A 133 12.41 11.07 11.69
C ARG A 133 12.68 11.27 13.18
N HIS A 134 12.86 10.20 13.94
CA HIS A 134 13.12 10.27 15.38
C HIS A 134 14.60 10.57 15.76
N ARG A 135 15.51 10.67 14.79
CA ARG A 135 16.95 10.95 15.04
C ARG A 135 17.39 12.39 14.73
N ARG A 136 16.48 13.34 14.57
CA ARG A 136 16.81 14.75 14.30
C ARG A 136 16.38 15.67 15.43
#